data_AF-A0A814MBJ5-F1
#
_entry.id   AF-A0A814MBJ5-F1
#
_cell.length_a   1.000
_cell.length_b   1.000
_cell.length_c   1.000
_cell.angle_alpha   90.00
_cell.angle_beta   90.00
_cell.angle_gamma   90.00
#
_symmetry.space_group_name_H-M   'P 1'
#
loop_
_entity.id
_entity.type
_entity.pdbx_description
1 polymer ?
#
loop_
_entity_poly.entity_id
_entity_poly.type
_entity_poly.pdbx_seq_one_letter_code
_entity_poly.pdbx_strand_id
1 'polypeptide(L)'
;MASTITPSSSSTLISISSSTTATTTTTSTSTSTSTSTTTTTTTSTTTTSTTTPVSISNLLINGDAETGSCEAGEGFTPPTGWSYNGTITQVYYNNTYTDQNFTDPGPSNRGNCYFYGQTRGNSSMWQYVNMTSTINAVLIDSHTVYYNFSAWLGGWLGDPDYAQVSLTFYNQTNQAVGNTVTLGPVTNTDRADITSLLYREADGLVPVGW
;
A
#
# COMPACT_ATOMS: atom_id res chain seq x y z
N MET A 1 12.42 -10.85 -36.42
CA MET A 1 12.74 -10.95 -34.97
C MET A 1 12.65 -9.55 -34.42
N ALA A 2 11.49 -9.17 -33.89
CA ALA A 2 11.27 -7.85 -33.30
C ALA A 2 10.86 -8.10 -31.85
N SER A 3 11.79 -7.85 -30.94
CA SER A 3 11.54 -7.84 -29.50
C SER A 3 10.74 -6.59 -29.17
N THR A 4 9.57 -6.79 -28.58
CA THR A 4 8.71 -5.72 -28.05
C THR A 4 8.74 -5.89 -26.53
N ILE A 5 8.93 -4.79 -25.80
CA ILE A 5 9.18 -4.77 -24.34
C ILE A 5 8.12 -3.85 -23.72
N THR A 6 7.22 -4.34 -22.87
CA THR A 6 6.18 -3.58 -22.16
C THR A 6 6.01 -3.97 -20.68
N PRO A 7 6.09 -3.03 -19.72
CA PRO A 7 5.47 -3.23 -18.40
C PRO A 7 3.97 -2.87 -18.42
N SER A 8 3.12 -3.42 -17.54
CA SER A 8 1.74 -2.92 -17.30
C SER A 8 1.26 -3.06 -15.84
N SER A 9 0.49 -2.04 -15.43
CA SER A 9 -0.59 -1.92 -14.42
C SER A 9 -0.31 -2.15 -12.94
N SER A 10 -0.85 -1.25 -12.10
CA SER A 10 -1.30 -1.57 -10.74
C SER A 10 -2.27 -0.55 -10.17
N SER A 11 -3.44 -1.02 -9.71
CA SER A 11 -4.11 -0.40 -8.57
C SER A 11 -3.32 -0.77 -7.31
N THR A 12 -2.70 0.22 -6.67
CA THR A 12 -1.88 0.05 -5.47
C THR A 12 -2.66 0.57 -4.26
N LEU A 13 -2.89 -0.31 -3.28
CA LEU A 13 -3.47 0.05 -2.00
C LEU A 13 -2.37 -0.04 -0.93
N ILE A 14 -2.04 1.09 -0.31
CA ILE A 14 -1.27 1.15 0.94
C ILE A 14 -2.25 1.57 2.02
N SER A 15 -2.74 0.62 2.82
CA SER A 15 -3.52 0.92 4.02
C SER A 15 -2.68 0.66 5.26
N ILE A 16 -2.80 1.50 6.28
CA ILE A 16 -2.03 1.34 7.52
C ILE A 16 -3.03 1.32 8.68
N SER A 17 -2.75 0.53 9.72
CA SER A 17 -3.55 0.54 10.94
C SER A 17 -2.68 0.81 12.16
N SER A 18 -3.26 1.50 13.16
CA SER A 18 -2.60 1.79 14.43
C SER A 18 -3.51 1.43 15.60
N SER A 19 -2.93 0.95 16.69
CA SER A 19 -3.63 0.74 17.96
C SER A 19 -3.20 1.81 18.97
N THR A 20 -4.14 2.60 19.51
CA THR A 20 -3.86 3.57 20.57
C THR A 20 -4.34 3.06 21.92
N THR A 21 -3.46 3.02 22.92
CA THR A 21 -3.81 2.70 24.31
C THR A 21 -4.21 3.99 25.02
N ALA A 22 -5.51 4.16 25.33
CA ALA A 22 -5.98 5.27 26.16
C ALA A 22 -5.97 4.84 27.65
N THR A 23 -5.18 5.53 28.48
CA THR A 23 -5.19 5.34 29.94
C THR A 23 -6.29 6.20 30.55
N THR A 24 -7.44 5.60 30.90
CA THR A 24 -8.49 6.30 31.65
C THR A 24 -8.27 6.07 33.15
N THR A 25 -7.74 7.07 33.86
CA THR A 25 -7.65 7.05 35.33
C THR A 25 -9.03 7.29 35.92
N THR A 26 -9.71 6.24 36.39
CA THR A 26 -10.93 6.39 37.19
C THR A 26 -10.55 6.43 38.67
N THR A 27 -10.56 7.61 39.26
CA THR A 27 -10.38 7.78 40.72
C THR A 27 -11.71 7.50 41.41
N SER A 28 -11.86 6.32 42.02
CA SER A 28 -12.98 6.01 42.90
C SER A 28 -12.63 6.37 44.35
N THR A 29 -13.20 7.46 44.86
CA THR A 29 -13.12 7.84 46.28
C THR A 29 -14.22 7.14 47.06
N SER A 30 -13.88 6.23 47.97
CA SER A 30 -14.81 5.65 48.94
C SER A 30 -14.51 6.18 50.34
N THR A 31 -15.48 6.88 50.94
CA THR A 31 -15.42 7.34 52.33
C THR A 31 -16.01 6.28 53.25
N SER A 32 -15.26 5.85 54.26
CA SER A 32 -15.80 5.06 55.38
C SER A 32 -14.99 5.31 56.65
N THR A 33 -15.69 5.69 57.72
CA THR A 33 -15.19 5.92 59.08
C THR A 33 -15.08 4.60 59.82
N SER A 34 -13.90 4.27 60.37
CA SER A 34 -13.65 3.77 61.75
C SER A 34 -12.29 3.06 61.90
N THR A 35 -11.60 3.43 62.98
CA THR A 35 -10.58 2.75 63.82
C THR A 35 -9.55 1.75 63.23
N SER A 36 -8.28 2.08 63.52
CA SER A 36 -6.99 1.41 63.29
C SER A 36 -6.95 -0.12 63.10
N THR A 37 -6.36 -0.56 61.99
CA THR A 37 -5.34 -1.63 61.92
C THR A 37 -4.73 -1.68 60.50
N THR A 38 -3.40 -1.67 60.42
CA THR A 38 -2.62 -1.62 59.17
C THR A 38 -2.63 -2.99 58.50
N THR A 39 -3.19 -3.12 57.28
CA THR A 39 -2.99 -4.28 56.40
C THR A 39 -2.81 -3.77 54.97
N THR A 40 -1.61 -3.97 54.41
CA THR A 40 -1.26 -3.58 53.04
C THR A 40 -1.81 -4.63 52.07
N THR A 41 -2.93 -4.35 51.42
CA THR A 41 -3.50 -5.19 50.37
C THR A 41 -2.93 -4.79 49.02
N THR A 42 -2.09 -5.63 48.42
CA THR A 42 -1.60 -5.47 47.05
C THR A 42 -2.69 -5.91 46.07
N THR A 43 -3.37 -4.95 45.45
CA THR A 43 -4.37 -5.21 44.40
C THR A 43 -3.65 -5.41 43.07
N SER A 44 -3.58 -6.65 42.59
CA SER A 44 -3.18 -6.95 41.21
C SER A 44 -4.38 -6.74 40.29
N THR A 45 -4.40 -5.62 39.57
CA THR A 45 -5.37 -5.36 38.49
C THR A 45 -4.85 -5.94 37.18
N THR A 46 -5.44 -7.04 36.72
CA THR A 46 -5.26 -7.52 35.35
C THR A 46 -6.25 -6.79 34.45
N THR A 47 -5.80 -5.77 33.74
CA THR A 47 -6.59 -5.07 32.71
C THR A 47 -6.44 -5.80 31.38
N THR A 48 -7.51 -6.43 30.91
CA THR A 48 -7.62 -6.88 29.52
C THR A 48 -8.25 -5.75 28.71
N SER A 49 -7.41 -4.94 28.07
CA SER A 49 -7.84 -3.87 27.17
C SER A 49 -8.07 -4.45 25.78
N THR A 50 -9.30 -4.46 25.28
CA THR A 50 -9.58 -4.71 23.86
C THR A 50 -9.58 -3.38 23.12
N THR A 51 -8.46 -3.04 22.47
CA THR A 51 -8.36 -1.91 21.55
C THR A 51 -8.81 -2.36 20.15
N THR A 52 -9.70 -1.59 19.52
CA THR A 52 -10.05 -1.79 18.11
C THR A 52 -8.96 -1.10 17.27
N PRO A 53 -8.34 -1.80 16.30
CA PRO A 53 -7.36 -1.18 15.42
C PRO A 53 -8.02 -0.07 14.59
N VAL A 54 -7.43 1.12 14.57
CA VAL A 54 -7.85 2.22 13.69
C VAL A 54 -7.21 1.96 12.33
N SER A 55 -8.02 1.75 11.29
CA SER A 55 -7.56 1.62 9.91
C SER A 55 -7.59 2.97 9.21
N ILE A 56 -6.54 3.31 8.48
CA ILE A 56 -6.51 4.50 7.62
C ILE A 56 -6.71 4.12 6.17
N SER A 57 -7.33 5.01 5.40
CA SER A 57 -7.54 4.86 3.96
C SER A 57 -6.23 4.77 3.18
N ASN A 58 -6.32 4.39 1.90
CA ASN A 58 -5.16 4.33 1.01
C ASN A 58 -4.37 5.64 1.04
N LEU A 59 -3.06 5.55 1.28
CA LEU A 59 -2.17 6.72 1.35
C LEU A 59 -1.64 7.18 0.00
N LEU A 60 -1.78 6.36 -1.05
CA LEU A 60 -1.35 6.73 -2.39
C LEU A 60 -2.40 7.62 -3.06
N ILE A 61 -1.93 8.73 -3.61
CA ILE A 61 -2.75 9.55 -4.50
C ILE A 61 -2.77 8.85 -5.85
N ASN A 62 -3.96 8.76 -6.47
CA ASN A 62 -4.12 8.10 -7.76
C ASN A 62 -3.50 6.69 -7.79
N GLY A 63 -3.64 5.94 -6.67
CA GLY A 63 -3.12 4.58 -6.58
C GLY A 63 -3.81 3.63 -7.55
N ASP A 64 -5.04 3.95 -7.94
CA ASP A 64 -5.91 3.19 -8.83
C ASP A 64 -5.93 3.66 -10.29
N ALA A 65 -5.20 4.73 -10.62
CA ALA A 65 -5.16 5.38 -11.94
C ALA A 65 -6.44 6.14 -12.35
N GLU A 66 -7.36 6.43 -11.43
CA GLU A 66 -8.64 7.08 -11.74
C GLU A 66 -8.62 8.61 -11.59
N THR A 67 -7.48 9.20 -11.25
CA THR A 67 -7.31 10.65 -11.16
C THR A 67 -6.66 11.20 -12.42
N GLY A 68 -7.25 12.24 -13.00
CA GLY A 68 -6.78 12.87 -14.23
C GLY A 68 -7.29 12.18 -15.50
N SER A 69 -6.72 12.53 -16.64
CA SER A 69 -7.12 11.95 -17.93
C SER A 69 -6.53 10.56 -18.13
N CYS A 70 -7.19 9.74 -18.95
CA CYS A 70 -6.66 8.47 -19.41
C CYS A 70 -6.57 8.47 -20.92
N GLU A 71 -5.50 7.91 -21.46
CA GLU A 71 -5.27 7.82 -22.90
C GLU A 71 -6.16 6.75 -23.53
N ALA A 72 -6.79 7.11 -24.66
CA ALA A 72 -7.68 6.25 -25.42
C ALA A 72 -7.06 5.72 -26.72
N GLY A 73 -5.88 6.24 -27.10
CA GLY A 73 -5.13 5.84 -28.29
C GLY A 73 -3.70 5.38 -27.97
N GLU A 74 -2.79 5.58 -28.93
CA GLU A 74 -1.34 5.33 -28.81
C GLU A 74 -0.57 6.47 -28.13
N GLY A 75 -1.29 7.47 -27.61
CA GLY A 75 -0.71 8.67 -27.04
C GLY A 75 0.03 8.42 -25.72
N PHE A 76 0.41 9.53 -25.09
CA PHE A 76 1.05 9.51 -23.78
C PHE A 76 0.30 10.44 -22.84
N THR A 77 -0.28 9.85 -21.81
CA THR A 77 -0.83 10.58 -20.67
C THR A 77 -0.05 10.19 -19.41
N PRO A 78 0.67 11.12 -18.75
CA PRO A 78 1.49 10.79 -17.60
C PRO A 78 0.64 10.31 -16.40
N PRO A 79 1.20 9.50 -15.49
CA PRO A 79 0.50 9.03 -14.31
C PRO A 79 0.28 10.21 -13.34
N THR A 80 -0.94 10.73 -13.27
CA THR A 80 -1.28 11.91 -12.46
C THR A 80 -0.90 11.69 -11.00
N GLY A 81 -0.16 12.63 -10.39
CA GLY A 81 0.25 12.55 -8.98
C GLY A 81 1.49 11.68 -8.70
N TRP A 82 2.05 11.02 -9.72
CA TRP A 82 3.26 10.21 -9.59
C TRP A 82 4.47 10.91 -10.22
N SER A 83 5.65 10.71 -9.63
CA SER A 83 6.92 10.90 -10.36
C SER A 83 7.18 9.68 -11.22
N TYR A 84 7.82 9.84 -12.38
CA TYR A 84 8.02 8.74 -13.31
C TYR A 84 9.28 8.86 -14.18
N ASN A 85 9.68 7.74 -14.75
CA ASN A 85 10.71 7.61 -15.78
C ASN A 85 10.22 6.66 -16.87
N GLY A 86 10.69 6.86 -18.10
CA GLY A 86 10.31 6.08 -19.27
C GLY A 86 8.95 6.53 -19.80
N THR A 87 8.17 5.55 -20.24
CA THR A 87 6.94 5.77 -21.02
C THR A 87 5.68 5.28 -20.29
N ILE A 88 5.75 5.09 -18.97
CA ILE A 88 4.57 4.73 -18.18
C ILE A 88 3.48 5.78 -18.32
N THR A 89 2.29 5.32 -18.70
CA THR A 89 1.15 6.15 -19.07
C THR A 89 -0.12 5.62 -18.42
N GLN A 90 -1.08 6.51 -18.16
CA GLN A 90 -2.42 6.17 -17.70
C GLN A 90 -3.34 5.99 -18.91
N VAL A 91 -3.94 4.81 -19.07
CA VAL A 91 -4.73 4.42 -20.25
C VAL A 91 -6.07 3.81 -19.83
N TYR A 92 -7.05 3.82 -20.72
CA TYR A 92 -8.32 3.10 -20.49
C TYR A 92 -8.16 1.58 -20.63
N TYR A 93 -8.94 0.82 -19.86
CA TYR A 93 -9.27 -0.55 -20.26
C TYR A 93 -10.00 -0.57 -21.60
N ASN A 94 -9.86 -1.65 -22.36
CA ASN A 94 -10.37 -1.78 -23.73
C ASN A 94 -9.84 -0.69 -24.70
N ASN A 95 -8.69 -0.10 -24.41
CA ASN A 95 -8.01 0.72 -25.42
C ASN A 95 -7.46 -0.21 -26.51
N THR A 96 -7.76 0.06 -27.78
CA THR A 96 -7.38 -0.76 -28.95
C THR A 96 -5.86 -0.98 -29.06
N TYR A 97 -5.06 -0.14 -28.41
CA TYR A 97 -3.60 -0.14 -28.45
C TYR A 97 -2.95 -0.67 -27.18
N THR A 98 -3.77 -1.14 -26.25
CA THR A 98 -3.29 -1.66 -24.98
C THR A 98 -3.89 -3.03 -24.71
N ASP A 99 -3.32 -3.68 -23.71
CA ASP A 99 -3.38 -5.12 -23.60
C ASP A 99 -4.51 -5.62 -22.70
N GLN A 100 -5.09 -4.75 -21.88
CA GLN A 100 -6.05 -5.10 -20.83
C GLN A 100 -7.47 -4.68 -21.16
N ASN A 101 -8.38 -5.65 -21.05
CA ASN A 101 -9.82 -5.47 -21.19
C ASN A 101 -10.53 -5.54 -19.84
N PHE A 102 -11.76 -5.02 -19.80
CA PHE A 102 -12.63 -5.13 -18.61
C PHE A 102 -12.95 -6.60 -18.24
N THR A 103 -12.93 -7.50 -19.22
CA THR A 103 -13.21 -8.93 -19.01
C THR A 103 -11.99 -9.74 -18.60
N ASP A 104 -10.79 -9.18 -18.71
CA ASP A 104 -9.56 -9.89 -18.33
C ASP A 104 -9.48 -10.04 -16.81
N PRO A 105 -8.93 -11.15 -16.29
CA PRO A 105 -8.76 -11.34 -14.85
C PRO A 105 -7.99 -10.19 -14.21
N GLY A 106 -8.47 -9.69 -13.08
CA GLY A 106 -7.93 -8.50 -12.43
C GLY A 106 -8.87 -7.96 -11.34
N PRO A 107 -8.69 -6.70 -10.89
CA PRO A 107 -9.49 -6.12 -9.83
C PRO A 107 -10.99 -6.17 -10.16
N SER A 108 -11.81 -6.70 -9.25
CA SER A 108 -13.27 -6.76 -9.44
C SER A 108 -13.93 -5.38 -9.32
N ASN A 109 -13.29 -4.46 -8.62
CA ASN A 109 -13.70 -3.08 -8.41
C ASN A 109 -12.87 -2.09 -9.25
N ARG A 110 -12.36 -2.52 -10.42
CA ARG A 110 -11.59 -1.64 -11.32
C ARG A 110 -12.41 -0.44 -11.76
N GLY A 111 -11.76 0.71 -11.88
CA GLY A 111 -12.33 1.86 -12.55
C GLY A 111 -12.15 1.76 -14.07
N ASN A 112 -12.02 2.90 -14.74
CA ASN A 112 -11.91 2.95 -16.19
C ASN A 112 -10.47 2.80 -16.68
N CYS A 113 -9.50 3.04 -15.81
CA CYS A 113 -8.13 3.27 -16.20
C CYS A 113 -7.15 2.37 -15.45
N TYR A 114 -5.95 2.27 -16.02
CA TYR A 114 -4.83 1.59 -15.41
C TYR A 114 -3.50 2.17 -15.92
N PHE A 115 -2.42 1.88 -15.22
CA PHE A 115 -1.08 2.29 -15.67
C PHE A 115 -0.52 1.32 -16.70
N TYR A 116 0.11 1.78 -17.75
CA TYR A 116 0.67 0.97 -18.81
C TYR A 116 2.07 1.46 -19.13
N GLY A 117 3.05 0.58 -19.08
CA GLY A 117 4.46 0.89 -19.25
C GLY A 117 4.91 1.10 -20.70
N GLN A 118 4.02 0.93 -21.69
CA GLN A 118 4.25 1.11 -23.13
C GLN A 118 5.31 0.18 -23.73
N THR A 119 5.52 0.23 -25.04
CA THR A 119 6.26 -0.76 -25.86
C THR A 119 7.78 -0.60 -25.91
N ARG A 120 8.34 0.32 -25.11
CA ARG A 120 9.75 0.70 -25.22
C ARG A 120 10.42 0.88 -23.87
N GLY A 121 11.23 -0.12 -23.51
CA GLY A 121 12.18 -0.06 -22.42
C GLY A 121 11.53 -0.11 -21.04
N ASN A 122 12.37 0.00 -20.02
CA ASN A 122 11.89 -0.04 -18.64
C ASN A 122 11.24 1.30 -18.30
N SER A 123 10.03 1.24 -17.77
CA SER A 123 9.31 2.38 -17.24
C SER A 123 9.10 2.19 -15.74
N SER A 124 9.13 3.29 -14.98
CA SER A 124 8.91 3.26 -13.54
C SER A 124 8.15 4.49 -13.07
N MET A 125 7.42 4.35 -11.97
CA MET A 125 6.79 5.47 -11.28
C MET A 125 6.89 5.28 -9.77
N TRP A 126 6.90 6.39 -9.03
CA TRP A 126 7.00 6.39 -7.57
C TRP A 126 6.31 7.59 -6.93
N GLN A 127 5.93 7.42 -5.67
CA GLN A 127 5.42 8.46 -4.77
C GLN A 127 6.16 8.38 -3.45
N TYR A 128 6.46 9.54 -2.87
CA TYR A 128 6.88 9.63 -1.47
C TYR A 128 5.66 9.96 -0.62
N VAL A 129 5.31 9.06 0.30
CA VAL A 129 4.22 9.27 1.25
C VAL A 129 4.80 9.83 2.53
N ASN A 130 4.49 11.08 2.82
CA ASN A 130 4.83 11.68 4.10
C ASN A 130 3.79 11.28 5.15
N MET A 131 4.15 10.41 6.09
CA MET A 131 3.20 9.93 7.10
C MET A 131 3.20 10.79 8.39
N THR A 132 4.05 11.82 8.50
CA THR A 132 4.14 12.67 9.71
C THR A 132 2.84 13.41 10.05
N SER A 133 2.01 13.69 9.03
CA SER A 133 0.67 14.27 9.21
C SER A 133 -0.41 13.22 9.46
N THR A 134 -0.10 11.94 9.30
CA THR A 134 -1.07 10.84 9.30
C THR A 134 -0.96 9.98 10.56
N ILE A 135 0.26 9.70 11.01
CA ILE A 135 0.53 8.78 12.12
C ILE A 135 1.49 9.46 13.09
N ASN A 136 1.19 9.34 14.39
CA ASN A 136 2.07 9.85 15.44
C ASN A 136 3.36 9.01 15.49
N ALA A 137 4.52 9.66 15.37
CA ALA A 137 5.84 9.01 15.42
C ALA A 137 6.02 8.10 16.65
N VAL A 138 5.48 8.48 17.81
CA VAL A 138 5.52 7.67 19.04
C VAL A 138 4.84 6.31 18.86
N LEU A 139 3.79 6.21 18.04
CA LEU A 139 3.12 4.94 17.74
C LEU A 139 3.97 4.05 16.82
N ILE A 140 4.72 4.66 15.91
CA ILE A 140 5.61 3.90 15.04
C ILE A 140 6.80 3.38 15.84
N ASP A 141 7.41 4.23 16.65
CA ASP A 141 8.55 3.83 17.50
C ASP A 141 8.14 2.89 18.64
N SER A 142 6.85 2.83 19.00
CA SER A 142 6.32 1.79 19.90
C SER A 142 6.08 0.44 19.20
N HIS A 143 6.34 0.36 17.89
CA HIS A 143 6.20 -0.85 17.08
C HIS A 143 4.76 -1.40 17.07
N THR A 144 3.78 -0.50 17.03
CA THR A 144 2.34 -0.85 17.06
C THR A 144 1.60 -0.53 15.75
N VAL A 145 2.32 0.01 14.76
CA VAL A 145 1.74 0.44 13.47
C VAL A 145 1.98 -0.63 12.43
N TYR A 146 0.90 -1.11 11.82
CA TYR A 146 0.91 -2.14 10.79
C TYR A 146 0.63 -1.54 9.42
N TYR A 147 1.42 -1.88 8.41
CA TYR A 147 1.08 -1.60 7.01
C TYR A 147 0.46 -2.83 6.36
N ASN A 148 -0.43 -2.58 5.41
CA ASN A 148 -0.87 -3.50 4.38
C ASN A 148 -0.53 -2.87 3.03
N PHE A 149 0.25 -3.59 2.25
CA PHE A 149 0.76 -3.16 0.95
C PHE A 149 0.28 -4.16 -0.09
N SER A 150 -0.50 -3.69 -1.07
CA SER A 150 -0.98 -4.56 -2.13
C SER A 150 -1.02 -3.87 -3.49
N ALA A 151 -0.94 -4.70 -4.53
CA ALA A 151 -0.94 -4.26 -5.92
C ALA A 151 -1.55 -5.33 -6.84
N TRP A 152 -2.16 -4.88 -7.93
CA TRP A 152 -2.61 -5.73 -9.04
C TRP A 152 -1.60 -5.67 -10.18
N LEU A 153 -0.68 -6.63 -10.23
CA LEU A 153 0.47 -6.61 -11.15
C LEU A 153 0.24 -7.59 -12.31
N GLY A 154 0.66 -7.24 -13.52
CA GLY A 154 0.54 -8.18 -14.63
C GLY A 154 1.04 -7.69 -15.98
N GLY A 155 0.46 -8.25 -17.03
CA GLY A 155 0.96 -8.10 -18.40
C GLY A 155 0.03 -8.71 -19.44
N TRP A 156 0.54 -8.77 -20.66
CA TRP A 156 -0.18 -9.22 -21.84
C TRP A 156 0.20 -10.64 -22.24
N LEU A 157 -0.80 -11.49 -22.54
CA LEU A 157 -0.65 -12.84 -23.11
C LEU A 157 0.60 -13.59 -22.60
N GLY A 158 1.38 -14.18 -23.50
CA GLY A 158 2.65 -14.85 -23.18
C GLY A 158 3.87 -13.94 -23.23
N ASP A 159 3.71 -12.62 -23.20
CA ASP A 159 4.84 -11.68 -23.23
C ASP A 159 5.66 -11.81 -21.94
N PRO A 160 6.97 -12.17 -22.00
CA PRO A 160 7.78 -12.51 -20.82
C PRO A 160 8.10 -11.33 -19.89
N ASP A 161 7.65 -10.13 -20.22
CA ASP A 161 7.79 -8.98 -19.35
C ASP A 161 7.04 -9.15 -18.02
N TYR A 162 7.47 -8.34 -17.05
CA TYR A 162 6.95 -8.39 -15.70
C TYR A 162 6.71 -7.01 -15.09
N ALA A 163 5.79 -6.98 -14.14
CA ALA A 163 5.58 -5.86 -13.25
C ALA A 163 5.99 -6.24 -11.83
N GLN A 164 6.61 -5.30 -11.12
CA GLN A 164 6.87 -5.40 -9.68
C GLN A 164 6.66 -4.04 -9.03
N VAL A 165 6.42 -4.05 -7.73
CA VAL A 165 6.40 -2.83 -6.92
C VAL A 165 7.15 -3.06 -5.63
N SER A 166 7.84 -2.02 -5.14
CA SER A 166 8.59 -2.07 -3.90
C SER A 166 8.17 -0.95 -2.96
N LEU A 167 8.14 -1.26 -1.66
CA LEU A 167 7.91 -0.34 -0.56
C LEU A 167 9.17 -0.26 0.29
N THR A 168 9.70 0.95 0.45
CA THR A 168 10.85 1.23 1.32
C THR A 168 10.46 2.29 2.33
N PHE A 169 10.72 2.02 3.60
CA PHE A 169 10.52 2.98 4.66
C PHE A 169 11.77 3.85 4.83
N TYR A 170 11.57 5.13 5.07
CA TYR A 170 12.64 6.09 5.31
C TYR A 170 12.38 6.83 6.62
N ASN A 171 13.43 7.10 7.37
CA ASN A 171 13.36 7.93 8.58
C ASN A 171 13.40 9.44 8.23
N GLN A 172 13.33 10.31 9.25
CA GLN A 172 13.37 11.77 9.09
C GLN A 172 14.64 12.31 8.39
N THR A 173 15.73 11.55 8.36
CA THR A 173 16.97 11.94 7.67
C THR A 173 17.09 11.36 6.26
N ASN A 174 15.99 10.81 5.71
CA ASN A 174 15.92 10.15 4.40
C ASN A 174 16.82 8.90 4.29
N GLN A 175 17.10 8.24 5.40
CA GLN A 175 17.79 6.95 5.41
C GLN A 175 16.76 5.82 5.37
N ALA A 176 17.00 4.82 4.52
CA ALA A 176 16.15 3.64 4.47
C ALA A 176 16.23 2.87 5.81
N VAL A 177 15.08 2.47 6.34
CA VAL A 177 14.94 1.70 7.58
C VAL A 177 14.16 0.42 7.34
N GLY A 178 14.57 -0.64 8.03
CA GLY A 178 14.02 -1.99 7.81
C GLY A 178 14.38 -2.54 6.43
N ASN A 179 13.66 -3.59 6.03
CA ASN A 179 13.83 -4.23 4.72
C ASN A 179 12.85 -3.62 3.71
N THR A 180 13.30 -3.45 2.47
CA THR A 180 12.38 -3.20 1.35
C THR A 180 11.45 -4.39 1.15
N VAL A 181 10.16 -4.11 1.05
CA VAL A 181 9.12 -5.09 0.75
C VAL A 181 8.87 -5.06 -0.74
N THR A 182 8.91 -6.20 -1.43
CA THR A 182 8.67 -6.27 -2.88
C THR A 182 7.51 -7.21 -3.17
N LEU A 183 6.58 -6.74 -4.01
CA LEU A 183 5.52 -7.55 -4.59
C LEU A 183 5.88 -7.84 -6.04
N GLY A 184 5.88 -9.13 -6.40
CA GLY A 184 6.32 -9.61 -7.70
C GLY A 184 7.80 -10.04 -7.73
N PRO A 185 8.39 -10.20 -8.93
CA PRO A 185 7.80 -9.89 -10.23
C PRO A 185 6.58 -10.76 -10.54
N VAL A 186 5.61 -10.21 -11.28
CA VAL A 186 4.56 -11.00 -11.93
C VAL A 186 4.92 -11.18 -13.39
N THR A 187 5.29 -12.39 -13.76
CA THR A 187 5.71 -12.80 -15.11
C THR A 187 4.54 -13.36 -15.93
N ASN A 188 4.75 -13.66 -17.21
CA ASN A 188 3.79 -14.44 -18.02
C ASN A 188 3.48 -15.81 -17.42
N THR A 189 4.47 -16.47 -16.80
CA THR A 189 4.29 -17.79 -16.20
C THR A 189 3.33 -17.72 -15.01
N ASP A 190 3.47 -16.70 -14.16
CA ASP A 190 2.52 -16.46 -13.05
C ASP A 190 1.08 -16.24 -13.57
N ARG A 191 0.97 -15.63 -14.75
CA ARG A 191 -0.29 -15.36 -15.45
C ARG A 191 -0.79 -16.52 -16.30
N ALA A 192 -0.09 -17.65 -16.35
CA ALA A 192 -0.39 -18.77 -17.25
C ALA A 192 -0.56 -18.35 -18.74
N ASP A 193 0.30 -17.44 -19.20
CA ASP A 193 0.34 -16.90 -20.58
C ASP A 193 -0.96 -16.23 -21.06
N ILE A 194 -1.82 -15.77 -20.13
CA ILE A 194 -3.01 -14.96 -20.46
C ILE A 194 -2.86 -13.53 -19.95
N THR A 195 -3.49 -12.59 -20.66
CA THR A 195 -3.59 -11.22 -20.17
C THR A 195 -4.34 -11.20 -18.85
N SER A 196 -3.70 -10.72 -17.80
CA SER A 196 -4.30 -10.65 -16.46
C SER A 196 -3.50 -9.74 -15.54
N LEU A 197 -4.17 -9.23 -14.51
CA LEU A 197 -3.55 -8.63 -13.34
C LEU A 197 -3.77 -9.57 -12.17
N LEU A 198 -2.70 -9.88 -11.46
CA LEU A 198 -2.73 -10.76 -10.30
C LEU A 198 -2.55 -9.95 -9.03
N TYR A 199 -3.44 -10.17 -8.07
CA TYR A 199 -3.32 -9.56 -6.76
C TYR A 199 -2.06 -10.09 -6.06
N ARG A 200 -1.29 -9.17 -5.49
CA ARG A 200 -0.17 -9.44 -4.60
C ARG A 200 -0.33 -8.55 -3.38
N GLU A 201 -0.03 -9.10 -2.21
CA GLU A 201 -0.06 -8.35 -0.98
C GLU A 201 1.07 -8.79 -0.05
N ALA A 202 1.43 -7.88 0.84
CA ALA A 202 2.28 -8.11 1.99
C ALA A 202 1.82 -7.17 3.10
N ASP A 203 1.89 -7.65 4.33
CA ASP A 203 1.64 -6.86 5.52
C ASP A 203 2.78 -7.03 6.51
N GLY A 204 2.85 -6.10 7.46
CA GLY A 204 3.85 -6.16 8.51
C GLY A 204 3.86 -4.92 9.37
N LEU A 205 4.79 -4.89 10.32
CA LEU A 205 5.02 -3.72 11.15
C LEU A 205 5.85 -2.69 10.41
N VAL A 206 5.47 -1.43 10.55
CA VAL A 206 6.32 -0.33 10.10
C VAL A 206 7.61 -0.34 10.92
N PRO A 207 8.81 -0.28 10.29
CA PRO A 207 10.07 -0.24 11.01
C PRO A 207 10.15 0.93 12.00
N VAL A 208 10.73 0.68 13.18
CA VAL A 208 11.03 1.73 14.16
C VAL A 208 12.22 2.59 13.71
N GLY A 209 12.40 3.75 14.35
CA GLY A 209 13.54 4.63 14.13
C GLY A 209 13.20 5.80 13.23
N TRP A 210 12.02 6.37 13.44
CA TRP A 210 11.47 7.45 12.62
C TRP A 210 12.08 8.81 12.93
#